data_AF-A0A9E0TIL8-F1
#
_entry.id   AF-A0A9E0TIL8-F1
#
_cell.length_a   1.000
_cell.length_b   1.000
_cell.length_c   1.000
_cell.angle_alpha   90.00
_cell.angle_beta   90.00
_cell.angle_gamma   90.00
#
_symmetry.space_group_name_H-M   'P 1'
#
loop_
_entity.id
_entity.type
_entity.pdbx_description
1 polymer ?
#
loop_
_entity_poly.entity_id
_entity_poly.type
_entity_poly.pdbx_seq_one_letter_code
_entity_poly.pdbx_strand_id
1 'polypeptide(L)'
;MKRSAIRWTTACLGAALTSLALAGPAAPAGSGRCDTPVVLSATDQAVREDFNKARGTVRLVFLVDPVCSHCLRGMSDLDRDVLRPHAGDARLTAFVIHMSVLGAKQADVANACQVMPGTGAKHYWDPAGNAGRLFGQGLALKSEAGKDVFAWDVWAIYGPDAQWTSTLPPRPVFAMHQLSDLMWQKTYPFLDSSAFAKEVARQLASLKPAHGSTAHE
;
A
#
# COMPACT_ATOMS: atom_id res chain seq x y z
N MET A 1 -78.84 -7.15 -30.23
CA MET A 1 -78.79 -7.02 -31.70
C MET A 1 -77.37 -6.65 -32.12
N LYS A 2 -76.93 -7.25 -33.23
CA LYS A 2 -75.62 -7.26 -33.90
C LYS A 2 -74.87 -5.92 -34.04
N ARG A 3 -73.52 -5.98 -34.00
CA ARG A 3 -72.49 -5.57 -35.01
C ARG A 3 -71.15 -5.31 -34.25
N SER A 4 -70.07 -6.11 -34.42
CA SER A 4 -69.01 -6.04 -35.46
C SER A 4 -68.53 -4.60 -35.73
N ALA A 5 -67.26 -4.20 -35.82
CA ALA A 5 -65.89 -4.74 -35.67
C ALA A 5 -64.99 -3.48 -35.53
N ILE A 6 -63.70 -3.53 -35.18
CA ILE A 6 -62.56 -3.43 -36.11
C ILE A 6 -61.28 -3.37 -35.25
N ARG A 7 -60.29 -4.16 -35.64
CA ARG A 7 -58.93 -4.20 -35.09
C ARG A 7 -58.09 -3.02 -35.58
N TRP A 8 -57.25 -2.46 -34.71
CA TRP A 8 -55.97 -1.84 -35.11
C TRP A 8 -54.88 -2.27 -34.12
N THR A 9 -53.97 -3.08 -34.63
CA THR A 9 -52.69 -3.47 -34.03
C THR A 9 -51.68 -2.35 -34.24
N THR A 10 -51.08 -1.84 -33.16
CA THR A 10 -49.85 -1.05 -33.25
C THR A 10 -48.83 -1.66 -32.32
N ALA A 11 -47.85 -2.36 -32.91
CA ALA A 11 -46.67 -2.85 -32.25
C ALA A 11 -45.68 -1.70 -32.05
N CYS A 12 -45.36 -1.37 -30.79
CA CYS A 12 -44.20 -0.54 -30.48
C CYS A 12 -43.01 -1.46 -30.24
N LEU A 13 -42.10 -1.55 -31.23
CA LEU A 13 -40.74 -2.05 -31.04
C LEU A 13 -40.01 -1.09 -30.10
N GLY A 14 -39.76 -1.50 -28.86
CA GLY A 14 -38.82 -0.83 -27.97
C GLY A 14 -37.39 -1.21 -28.36
N ALA A 15 -36.66 -0.29 -28.98
CA ALA A 15 -35.24 -0.43 -29.25
C ALA A 15 -34.45 -0.32 -27.93
N ALA A 16 -33.81 -1.42 -27.52
CA ALA A 16 -32.85 -1.43 -26.43
C ALA A 16 -31.53 -0.79 -26.92
N LEU A 17 -31.22 0.41 -26.43
CA LEU A 17 -29.92 1.05 -26.60
C LEU A 17 -28.94 0.47 -25.57
N THR A 18 -28.15 -0.51 -26.00
CA THR A 18 -27.01 -1.03 -25.25
C THR A 18 -25.84 -0.05 -25.39
N SER A 19 -25.67 0.84 -24.42
CA SER A 19 -24.48 1.70 -24.33
C SER A 19 -23.26 0.85 -23.94
N LEU A 20 -22.45 0.46 -24.92
CA LEU A 20 -21.08 -0.01 -24.66
C LEU A 20 -20.25 1.20 -24.20
N ALA A 21 -20.02 1.30 -22.89
CA ALA A 21 -18.99 2.17 -22.36
C ALA A 21 -17.62 1.60 -22.75
N LEU A 22 -16.96 2.23 -23.72
CA LEU A 22 -15.56 2.00 -24.01
C LEU A 22 -14.73 2.52 -22.84
N ALA A 23 -14.36 1.63 -21.93
CA ALA A 23 -13.33 1.92 -20.93
C ALA A 23 -12.01 2.14 -21.70
N GLY A 24 -11.59 3.40 -21.81
CA GLY A 24 -10.28 3.75 -22.35
C GLY A 24 -9.16 3.09 -21.53
N PRO A 25 -8.01 2.79 -22.14
CA PRO A 25 -6.87 2.23 -21.42
C PRO A 25 -6.48 3.20 -20.29
N ALA A 26 -6.56 2.73 -19.05
CA ALA A 26 -6.04 3.44 -17.90
C ALA A 26 -4.56 3.73 -18.16
N ALA A 27 -4.17 5.01 -18.10
CA ALA A 27 -2.77 5.40 -18.18
C ALA A 27 -1.96 4.56 -17.17
N PRO A 28 -0.78 4.05 -17.55
CA PRO A 28 0.04 3.29 -16.61
C PRO A 28 0.34 4.18 -15.41
N ALA A 29 -0.13 3.79 -14.23
CA ALA A 29 0.23 4.44 -12.98
C ALA A 29 1.76 4.46 -12.89
N GLY A 30 2.34 5.66 -13.00
CA GLY A 30 3.77 5.83 -12.78
C GLY A 30 4.12 5.33 -11.39
N SER A 31 5.21 4.59 -11.24
CA SER A 31 5.74 4.23 -9.93
C SER A 31 6.10 5.53 -9.20
N GLY A 32 5.32 5.92 -8.20
CA GLY A 32 5.48 7.21 -7.53
C GLY A 32 6.92 7.41 -7.04
N ARG A 33 7.48 8.58 -7.35
CA ARG A 33 8.86 8.94 -7.00
C ARG A 33 8.86 9.99 -5.91
N CYS A 34 10.03 10.22 -5.32
CA CYS A 34 10.25 11.26 -4.33
C CYS A 34 9.79 12.66 -4.73
N ASP A 35 10.13 13.08 -5.95
CA ASP A 35 9.81 14.39 -6.53
C ASP A 35 8.38 14.45 -7.07
N THR A 36 7.80 13.29 -7.37
CA THR A 36 6.47 13.15 -7.98
C THR A 36 5.74 11.96 -7.36
N PRO A 37 5.34 12.05 -6.07
CA PRO A 37 4.61 10.98 -5.42
C PRO A 37 3.23 10.82 -6.07
N VAL A 38 2.72 9.59 -6.12
CA VAL A 38 1.36 9.34 -6.59
C VAL A 38 0.38 9.86 -5.53
N VAL A 39 -0.46 10.83 -5.89
CA VAL A 39 -1.48 11.35 -4.99
C VAL A 39 -2.63 10.36 -4.88
N LEU A 40 -2.93 9.91 -3.67
CA LEU A 40 -4.03 9.00 -3.39
C LEU A 40 -5.36 9.73 -3.36
N SER A 41 -6.38 9.06 -3.90
CA SER A 41 -7.77 9.46 -3.78
C SER A 41 -8.47 8.62 -2.70
N ALA A 42 -9.78 8.79 -2.53
CA ALA A 42 -10.56 8.13 -1.48
C ALA A 42 -10.48 6.58 -1.47
N THR A 43 -10.08 5.94 -2.58
CA THR A 43 -10.13 4.48 -2.73
C THR A 43 -8.79 3.78 -2.53
N ASP A 44 -7.68 4.52 -2.36
CA ASP A 44 -6.30 4.01 -2.24
C ASP A 44 -5.90 2.94 -3.29
N GLN A 45 -6.63 2.92 -4.43
CA GLN A 45 -6.56 1.87 -5.44
C GLN A 45 -5.15 1.75 -6.04
N ALA A 46 -4.45 2.87 -6.20
CA ALA A 46 -3.09 2.90 -6.73
C ALA A 46 -2.12 2.05 -5.88
N VAL A 47 -2.14 2.19 -4.54
CA VAL A 47 -1.27 1.41 -3.66
C VAL A 47 -1.60 -0.08 -3.77
N ARG A 48 -2.90 -0.42 -3.80
CA ARG A 48 -3.36 -1.80 -3.91
C ARG A 48 -2.93 -2.46 -5.21
N GLU A 49 -3.06 -1.77 -6.33
CA GLU A 49 -2.65 -2.26 -7.64
C GLU A 49 -1.15 -2.52 -7.68
N ASP A 50 -0.36 -1.56 -7.22
CA ASP A 50 1.09 -1.65 -7.22
C ASP A 50 1.62 -2.70 -6.23
N PHE A 51 0.96 -2.86 -5.07
CA PHE A 51 1.22 -3.92 -4.11
C PHE A 51 0.97 -5.32 -4.71
N ASN A 52 -0.13 -5.47 -5.44
CA ASN A 52 -0.49 -6.73 -6.10
C ASN A 52 0.37 -7.03 -7.33
N LYS A 53 0.82 -5.99 -8.04
CA LYS A 53 1.77 -6.11 -9.15
C LYS A 53 3.14 -6.61 -8.68
N ALA A 54 3.54 -6.23 -7.46
CA ALA A 54 4.76 -6.72 -6.81
C ALA A 54 4.59 -8.10 -6.12
N ARG A 55 3.55 -8.88 -6.44
CA ARG A 55 3.45 -10.25 -5.93
C ARG A 55 4.67 -11.09 -6.33
N GLY A 56 5.05 -12.02 -5.46
CA GLY A 56 6.27 -12.79 -5.60
C GLY A 56 7.52 -12.10 -5.03
N THR A 57 7.41 -10.86 -4.56
CA THR A 57 8.48 -10.15 -3.83
C THR A 57 8.13 -9.97 -2.35
N VAL A 58 9.15 -9.78 -1.52
CA VAL A 58 8.97 -9.25 -0.16
C VAL A 58 8.62 -7.77 -0.28
N ARG A 59 7.53 -7.37 0.36
CA ARG A 59 6.98 -6.01 0.23
C ARG A 59 6.96 -5.33 1.59
N LEU A 60 7.52 -4.13 1.64
CA LEU A 60 7.54 -3.28 2.82
C LEU A 60 6.53 -2.16 2.64
N VAL A 61 5.68 -1.92 3.64
CA VAL A 61 4.79 -0.75 3.64
C VAL A 61 5.12 0.12 4.84
N PHE A 62 5.45 1.36 4.56
CA PHE A 62 5.78 2.38 5.55
C PHE A 62 4.70 3.46 5.51
N LEU A 63 4.05 3.70 6.65
CA LEU A 63 3.05 4.75 6.81
C LEU A 63 3.66 5.85 7.65
N VAL A 64 3.85 7.04 7.09
CA VAL A 64 4.63 8.11 7.74
C VAL A 64 4.02 9.47 7.49
N ASP A 65 4.18 10.36 8.47
CA ASP A 65 4.08 11.79 8.23
C ASP A 65 5.50 12.32 7.90
N PRO A 66 5.71 13.01 6.77
CA PRO A 66 7.05 13.41 6.34
C PRO A 66 7.62 14.64 7.08
N VAL A 67 6.89 15.24 8.03
CA VAL A 67 7.42 16.25 8.97
C VAL A 67 7.59 15.73 10.40
N CYS A 68 7.17 14.49 10.65
CA CYS A 68 7.32 13.81 11.95
C CYS A 68 8.77 13.35 12.17
N SER A 69 9.47 13.93 13.14
CA SER A 69 10.88 13.63 13.44
C SER A 69 11.12 12.16 13.82
N HIS A 70 10.22 11.54 14.59
CA HIS A 70 10.31 10.13 14.96
C HIS A 70 10.10 9.19 13.78
N CYS A 71 9.17 9.53 12.89
CA CYS A 71 8.90 8.82 11.65
C CYS A 71 10.15 8.87 10.75
N LEU A 72 10.73 10.05 10.54
CA LEU A 72 11.96 10.22 9.74
C LEU A 72 13.16 9.48 10.34
N ARG A 73 13.28 9.44 11.67
CA ARG A 73 14.31 8.64 12.35
C ARG A 73 14.11 7.14 12.10
N GLY A 74 12.89 6.64 12.23
CA GLY A 74 12.55 5.24 11.92
C GLY A 74 12.86 4.88 10.47
N MET A 75 12.52 5.76 9.53
CA MET A 75 12.90 5.61 8.12
C MET A 75 14.41 5.56 7.92
N SER A 76 15.18 6.43 8.58
CA SER A 76 16.64 6.41 8.50
C SER A 76 17.24 5.12 9.08
N ASP A 77 16.66 4.59 10.16
CA ASP A 77 17.09 3.32 10.76
C ASP A 77 16.78 2.13 9.85
N LEU A 78 15.59 2.10 9.23
CA LEU A 78 15.20 1.08 8.26
C LEU A 78 15.96 1.19 6.94
N ASP A 79 16.33 2.38 6.48
CA ASP A 79 17.21 2.54 5.33
C ASP A 79 18.59 1.92 5.62
N ARG A 80 19.18 2.24 6.78
CA ARG A 80 20.48 1.72 7.20
C ARG A 80 20.48 0.20 7.30
N ASP A 81 19.46 -0.38 7.94
CA ASP A 81 19.48 -1.80 8.32
C ASP A 81 18.79 -2.71 7.30
N VAL A 82 17.96 -2.15 6.40
CA VAL A 82 17.15 -2.93 5.45
C VAL A 82 17.36 -2.47 4.01
N LEU A 83 16.97 -1.23 3.67
CA LEU A 83 16.87 -0.84 2.27
C LEU A 83 18.23 -0.72 1.60
N ARG A 84 19.21 -0.09 2.24
CA ARG A 84 20.55 0.12 1.69
C ARG A 84 21.34 -1.19 1.56
N PRO A 85 21.32 -2.12 2.55
CA PRO A 85 21.91 -3.45 2.38
C PRO A 85 21.30 -4.27 1.23
N HIS A 86 20.04 -4.00 0.88
CA HIS A 86 19.32 -4.67 -0.21
C HIS A 86 19.13 -3.78 -1.44
N ALA A 87 19.96 -2.74 -1.61
CA ALA A 87 19.87 -1.84 -2.75
C ALA A 87 20.03 -2.63 -4.07
N GLY A 88 19.03 -2.53 -4.94
CA GLY A 88 19.00 -3.24 -6.23
C GLY A 88 18.49 -4.69 -6.17
N ASP A 89 18.14 -5.23 -5.00
CA ASP A 89 17.50 -6.55 -4.92
C ASP A 89 16.05 -6.45 -5.40
N ALA A 90 15.80 -6.90 -6.64
CA ALA A 90 14.47 -6.88 -7.26
C ALA A 90 13.41 -7.73 -6.51
N ARG A 91 13.83 -8.56 -5.54
CA ARG A 91 12.95 -9.35 -4.69
C ARG A 91 12.43 -8.58 -3.47
N LEU A 92 12.88 -7.35 -3.26
CA LEU A 92 12.42 -6.45 -2.20
C LEU A 92 11.77 -5.21 -2.82
N THR A 93 10.59 -4.82 -2.35
CA THR A 93 9.90 -3.60 -2.82
C THR A 93 9.36 -2.83 -1.64
N ALA A 94 9.70 -1.54 -1.53
CA ALA A 94 9.17 -0.67 -0.50
C ALA A 94 8.10 0.28 -1.06
N PHE A 95 7.00 0.42 -0.33
CA PHE A 95 5.92 1.38 -0.56
C PHE A 95 5.88 2.34 0.62
N VAL A 96 6.06 3.63 0.35
CA VAL A 96 6.08 4.68 1.37
C VAL A 96 4.85 5.55 1.16
N ILE A 97 3.93 5.49 2.12
CA ILE A 97 2.67 6.21 2.09
C ILE A 97 2.79 7.37 3.07
N HIS A 98 2.91 8.56 2.50
CA HIS A 98 3.04 9.83 3.20
C HIS A 98 1.67 10.40 3.49
N MET A 99 1.45 10.95 4.69
CA MET A 99 0.16 11.52 5.09
C MET A 99 0.35 12.78 5.94
N SER A 100 -0.72 13.58 6.06
CA SER A 100 -0.71 14.86 6.79
C SER A 100 -1.35 14.72 8.18
N VAL A 101 -0.67 14.09 9.13
CA VAL A 101 -1.13 14.05 10.53
C VAL A 101 -0.71 15.29 11.31
N LEU A 102 0.50 15.77 11.04
CA LEU A 102 1.12 16.94 11.68
C LEU A 102 1.10 18.19 10.78
N GLY A 103 0.24 18.19 9.75
CA GLY A 103 0.10 19.31 8.82
C GLY A 103 1.13 19.30 7.68
N ALA A 104 1.73 18.15 7.39
CA ALA A 104 2.57 17.98 6.21
C ALA A 104 1.83 18.35 4.91
N LYS A 105 2.59 18.82 3.93
CA LYS A 105 2.16 19.04 2.56
C LYS A 105 2.86 18.04 1.65
N GLN A 106 2.34 17.88 0.43
CA GLN A 106 2.95 17.01 -0.57
C GLN A 106 4.43 17.34 -0.83
N ALA A 107 4.80 18.62 -0.79
CA ALA A 107 6.20 19.04 -0.97
C ALA A 107 7.14 18.50 0.13
N ASP A 108 6.62 18.20 1.32
CA ASP A 108 7.40 17.70 2.45
C ASP A 108 7.83 16.24 2.26
N VAL A 109 7.25 15.50 1.30
CA VAL A 109 7.70 14.14 0.93
C VAL A 109 9.21 14.09 0.64
N ALA A 110 9.78 15.21 0.17
CA ALA A 110 11.22 15.35 -0.02
C ALA A 110 12.05 15.08 1.24
N ASN A 111 11.56 15.39 2.44
CA ASN A 111 12.25 15.14 3.71
C ASN A 111 12.48 13.63 3.92
N ALA A 112 11.45 12.84 3.64
CA ALA A 112 11.50 11.39 3.75
C ALA A 112 12.48 10.77 2.73
N CYS A 113 12.62 11.41 1.57
CA CYS A 113 13.56 11.00 0.53
C CYS A 113 15.01 11.33 0.84
N GLN A 114 15.27 12.40 1.60
CA GLN A 114 16.62 12.73 2.07
C GLN A 114 17.18 11.66 3.01
N VAL A 115 16.32 11.00 3.80
CA VAL A 115 16.74 9.97 4.76
C VAL A 115 16.76 8.55 4.19
N MET A 116 16.25 8.35 2.96
CA MET A 116 16.25 7.05 2.27
C MET A 116 16.71 7.17 0.79
N PRO A 117 17.91 7.70 0.53
CA PRO A 117 18.36 7.98 -0.84
C PRO A 117 18.58 6.68 -1.63
N GLY A 118 18.11 6.66 -2.88
CA GLY A 118 18.44 5.58 -3.84
C GLY A 118 17.74 4.24 -3.60
N THR A 119 16.71 4.20 -2.75
CA THR A 119 16.05 2.95 -2.31
C THR A 119 15.10 2.31 -3.32
N GLY A 120 14.86 2.94 -4.47
CA GLY A 120 13.88 2.48 -5.46
C GLY A 120 12.45 2.37 -4.92
N ALA A 121 12.20 2.91 -3.72
CA ALA A 121 10.90 2.87 -3.07
C ALA A 121 9.84 3.63 -3.89
N LYS A 122 8.60 3.18 -3.78
CA LYS A 122 7.45 3.84 -4.40
C LYS A 122 6.79 4.77 -3.40
N HIS A 123 6.64 6.04 -3.75
CA HIS A 123 6.14 7.09 -2.86
C HIS A 123 4.71 7.50 -3.22
N TYR A 124 3.85 7.60 -2.20
CA TYR A 124 2.45 7.99 -2.34
C TYR A 124 2.13 9.13 -1.39
N TRP A 125 1.34 10.11 -1.83
CA TRP A 125 0.85 11.19 -0.98
C TRP A 125 -0.63 11.01 -0.70
N ASP A 126 -1.00 10.78 0.57
CA ASP A 126 -2.36 10.62 1.06
C ASP A 126 -2.78 11.85 1.90
N PRO A 127 -3.29 12.91 1.27
CA PRO A 127 -3.68 14.12 1.99
C PRO A 127 -4.87 13.91 2.93
N ALA A 128 -5.69 12.88 2.69
CA ALA A 128 -6.90 12.61 3.46
C ALA A 128 -6.68 11.62 4.60
N GLY A 129 -5.52 10.94 4.65
CA GLY A 129 -5.22 9.89 5.61
C GLY A 129 -6.09 8.64 5.45
N ASN A 130 -6.59 8.35 4.24
CA ASN A 130 -7.37 7.14 4.00
C ASN A 130 -6.55 5.88 4.29
N ALA A 131 -5.30 5.84 3.85
CA ALA A 131 -4.40 4.73 4.07
C ALA A 131 -4.14 4.51 5.57
N GLY A 132 -3.95 5.58 6.35
CA GLY A 132 -3.76 5.45 7.80
C GLY A 132 -4.95 4.81 8.52
N ARG A 133 -6.19 5.14 8.12
CA ARG A 133 -7.39 4.45 8.62
C ARG A 133 -7.45 3.00 8.16
N LEU A 134 -7.19 2.78 6.89
CA LEU A 134 -7.31 1.49 6.22
C LEU A 134 -6.32 0.45 6.79
N PHE A 135 -5.07 0.85 6.99
CA PHE A 135 -4.05 0.03 7.62
C PHE A 135 -4.28 -0.11 9.12
N GLY A 136 -4.73 0.93 9.82
CA GLY A 136 -5.12 0.82 11.24
C GLY A 136 -6.18 -0.27 11.45
N GLN A 137 -7.21 -0.30 10.60
CA GLN A 137 -8.24 -1.34 10.61
C GLN A 137 -7.73 -2.71 10.19
N GLY A 138 -6.97 -2.80 9.09
CA GLY A 138 -6.43 -4.08 8.60
C GLY A 138 -5.43 -4.74 9.56
N LEU A 139 -4.70 -3.92 10.32
CA LEU A 139 -3.81 -4.37 11.38
C LEU A 139 -4.54 -4.58 12.72
N ALA A 140 -5.81 -4.18 12.83
CA ALA A 140 -6.58 -4.16 14.07
C ALA A 140 -5.87 -3.39 15.22
N LEU A 141 -5.28 -2.24 14.91
CA LEU A 141 -4.61 -1.40 15.91
C LEU A 141 -5.65 -0.81 16.86
N LYS A 142 -5.52 -1.10 18.15
CA LYS A 142 -6.39 -0.59 19.20
C LYS A 142 -5.56 0.12 20.26
N SER A 143 -6.06 1.16 20.90
CA SER A 143 -5.43 1.72 22.10
C SER A 143 -5.73 0.83 23.32
N GLU A 144 -5.15 1.16 24.49
CA GLU A 144 -5.49 0.51 25.76
C GLU A 144 -7.00 0.57 26.06
N ALA A 145 -7.64 1.69 25.71
CA ALA A 145 -9.09 1.88 25.86
C ALA A 145 -9.93 1.19 24.77
N GLY A 146 -9.32 0.38 23.89
CA GLY A 146 -10.01 -0.36 22.83
C GLY A 146 -10.47 0.50 21.63
N LYS A 147 -10.01 1.75 21.51
CA LYS A 147 -10.34 2.63 20.39
C LYS A 147 -9.46 2.31 19.19
N ASP A 148 -9.99 2.47 17.97
CA ASP A 148 -9.19 2.35 16.75
C ASP A 148 -8.04 3.36 16.76
N VAL A 149 -6.85 2.88 16.40
CA VAL A 149 -5.65 3.70 16.28
C VAL A 149 -5.36 3.92 14.80
N PHE A 150 -5.17 5.19 14.44
CA PHE A 150 -4.76 5.60 13.09
C PHE A 150 -3.32 5.15 12.83
N ALA A 151 -3.05 4.52 11.68
CA ALA A 151 -1.70 4.03 11.35
C ALA A 151 -0.86 5.13 10.69
N TRP A 152 -0.07 5.83 11.49
CA TRP A 152 0.93 6.81 11.07
C TRP A 152 2.16 6.61 11.96
N ASP A 153 3.34 6.30 11.40
CA ASP A 153 4.48 5.70 12.11
C ASP A 153 4.35 4.18 12.33
N VAL A 154 4.05 3.47 11.24
CA VAL A 154 3.86 2.01 11.18
C VAL A 154 4.68 1.40 10.03
N TRP A 155 5.30 0.26 10.32
CA TRP A 155 6.21 -0.46 9.42
C TRP A 155 5.73 -1.89 9.28
N ALA A 156 5.39 -2.32 8.06
CA ALA A 156 4.81 -3.65 7.82
C ALA A 156 5.60 -4.42 6.76
N ILE A 157 5.76 -5.73 6.99
CA ILE A 157 6.38 -6.68 6.07
C ILE A 157 5.31 -7.63 5.55
N TYR A 158 5.30 -7.81 4.24
CA TYR A 158 4.42 -8.73 3.53
C TYR A 158 5.26 -9.75 2.78
N GLY A 159 4.95 -11.04 3.00
CA GLY A 159 5.58 -12.14 2.27
C GLY A 159 5.16 -12.17 0.79
N PRO A 160 5.82 -13.00 -0.04
CA PRO A 160 5.59 -13.08 -1.50
C PRO A 160 4.16 -13.44 -1.90
N ASP A 161 3.47 -14.22 -1.08
CA ASP A 161 2.13 -14.73 -1.38
C ASP A 161 1.01 -13.76 -0.96
N ALA A 162 1.33 -12.70 -0.23
CA ALA A 162 0.33 -11.74 0.23
C ALA A 162 -0.39 -11.09 -0.96
N GLN A 163 -1.71 -11.07 -0.92
CA GLN A 163 -2.54 -10.45 -1.95
C GLN A 163 -3.60 -9.57 -1.30
N TRP A 164 -3.76 -8.37 -1.84
CA TRP A 164 -4.76 -7.42 -1.41
C TRP A 164 -6.02 -7.59 -2.28
N THR A 165 -6.89 -8.51 -1.87
CA THR A 165 -8.13 -8.88 -2.59
C THR A 165 -9.40 -8.29 -2.00
N SER A 166 -9.39 -7.99 -0.70
CA SER A 166 -10.54 -7.40 0.01
C SER A 166 -10.43 -5.88 0.11
N THR A 167 -11.38 -5.27 0.82
CA THR A 167 -11.35 -3.84 1.13
C THR A 167 -10.14 -3.48 2.00
N LEU A 168 -9.84 -4.28 3.03
CA LEU A 168 -8.70 -4.07 3.93
C LEU A 168 -7.41 -4.67 3.35
N PRO A 169 -6.23 -4.11 3.68
CA PRO A 169 -4.97 -4.73 3.32
C PRO A 169 -4.87 -6.13 3.93
N PRO A 170 -4.09 -7.05 3.31
CA PRO A 170 -3.85 -8.34 3.92
C PRO A 170 -3.17 -8.17 5.28
N ARG A 171 -3.20 -9.22 6.10
CA ARG A 171 -2.42 -9.23 7.33
C ARG A 171 -0.93 -9.32 6.97
N PRO A 172 -0.05 -8.45 7.50
CA PRO A 172 1.38 -8.59 7.30
C PRO A 172 1.92 -9.81 8.06
N VAL A 173 3.07 -10.31 7.62
CA VAL A 173 3.80 -11.35 8.36
C VAL A 173 4.47 -10.78 9.61
N PHE A 174 4.74 -9.48 9.61
CA PHE A 174 5.33 -8.76 10.73
C PHE A 174 5.01 -7.27 10.64
N ALA A 175 4.76 -6.63 11.77
CA ALA A 175 4.57 -5.19 11.84
C ALA A 175 5.14 -4.62 13.13
N MET A 176 5.65 -3.39 13.03
CA MET A 176 6.16 -2.56 14.13
C MET A 176 5.58 -1.16 14.04
N HIS A 177 5.70 -0.39 15.11
CA HIS A 177 5.25 1.00 15.15
C HIS A 177 6.17 1.88 16.00
N GLN A 178 5.99 3.19 15.97
CA GLN A 178 6.48 4.09 17.02
C GLN A 178 5.38 4.98 17.63
N LEU A 179 4.12 4.62 17.40
CA LEU A 179 2.93 5.23 17.98
C LEU A 179 2.90 5.15 19.52
N SER A 180 2.67 6.30 20.19
CA SER A 180 2.50 6.38 21.64
C SER A 180 1.29 5.59 22.15
N ASP A 181 0.19 5.59 21.39
CA ASP A 181 -1.08 4.94 21.75
C ASP A 181 -0.97 3.41 21.86
N LEU A 182 0.13 2.85 21.33
CA LEU A 182 0.39 1.42 21.26
C LEU A 182 1.56 0.99 22.17
N MET A 183 2.24 1.91 22.88
CA MET A 183 3.45 1.59 23.66
C MET A 183 3.26 0.50 24.74
N TRP A 184 2.03 0.29 25.21
CA TRP A 184 1.70 -0.72 26.21
C TRP A 184 1.32 -2.08 25.61
N GLN A 185 1.18 -2.18 24.29
CA GLN A 185 0.73 -3.40 23.62
C GLN A 185 1.88 -4.30 23.24
N LYS A 186 1.97 -5.47 23.87
CA LYS A 186 2.96 -6.49 23.50
C LYS A 186 2.73 -7.09 22.11
N THR A 187 1.51 -6.98 21.59
CA THR A 187 1.11 -7.55 20.29
C THR A 187 1.74 -6.81 19.11
N TYR A 188 2.04 -5.51 19.27
CA TYR A 188 2.69 -4.70 18.25
C TYR A 188 3.98 -4.13 18.85
N PRO A 189 5.15 -4.69 18.54
CA PRO A 189 6.39 -4.19 19.10
C PRO A 189 6.71 -2.79 18.59
N PHE A 190 7.32 -1.98 19.45
CA PHE A 190 7.97 -0.74 19.03
C PHE A 190 9.08 -1.04 18.02
N LEU A 191 9.39 -0.11 17.12
CA LEU A 191 10.41 -0.31 16.09
C LEU A 191 11.76 -0.71 16.71
N ASP A 192 12.22 -1.89 16.31
CA ASP A 192 13.60 -2.36 16.42
C ASP A 192 14.04 -2.71 15.00
N SER A 193 14.86 -1.84 14.40
CA SER A 193 15.29 -1.97 13.01
C SER A 193 16.13 -3.23 12.76
N SER A 194 16.84 -3.74 13.78
CA SER A 194 17.59 -5.00 13.66
C SER A 194 16.66 -6.20 13.62
N ALA A 195 15.64 -6.23 14.47
CA ALA A 195 14.60 -7.26 14.43
C ALA A 195 13.80 -7.21 13.12
N PHE A 196 13.47 -6.01 12.63
CA PHE A 196 12.82 -5.82 11.34
C PHE A 196 13.69 -6.33 10.18
N ALA A 197 14.99 -6.02 10.17
CA ALA A 197 15.93 -6.50 9.16
C ALA A 197 16.07 -8.04 9.14
N LYS A 198 16.15 -8.67 10.31
CA LYS A 198 16.16 -10.14 10.44
C LYS A 198 14.91 -10.77 9.83
N GLU A 199 13.75 -10.16 10.06
CA GLU A 199 12.49 -10.61 9.49
C GLU A 199 12.47 -10.46 7.96
N VAL A 200 12.95 -9.33 7.42
CA VAL A 200 13.09 -9.15 5.96
C VAL A 200 14.02 -10.21 5.37
N ALA A 201 15.17 -10.45 5.98
CA ALA A 201 16.11 -11.49 5.54
C ALA A 201 15.46 -12.88 5.55
N ARG A 202 14.66 -13.21 6.58
CA ARG A 202 13.91 -14.46 6.66
C ARG A 202 12.89 -14.60 5.52
N GLN A 203 12.19 -13.53 5.19
CA GLN A 203 11.25 -13.53 4.06
C GLN A 203 11.96 -13.64 2.71
N LEU A 204 13.11 -12.98 2.53
CA LEU A 204 13.89 -13.09 1.31
C LEU A 204 14.48 -14.49 1.12
N ALA A 205 14.90 -15.14 2.21
CA ALA A 205 15.41 -16.51 2.18
C ALA A 205 14.33 -17.57 1.88
N SER A 206 13.05 -17.26 2.13
CA SER A 206 11.93 -18.18 1.82
C SER A 206 11.52 -18.15 0.34
N LEU A 207 11.98 -17.13 -0.41
CA LEU A 207 11.80 -17.08 -1.85
C LEU A 207 12.61 -18.21 -2.49
N LYS A 208 11.92 -19.12 -3.18
CA LYS A 208 12.60 -20.12 -4.01
C LYS A 208 13.52 -19.39 -5.00
N PRO A 209 14.75 -19.88 -5.25
CA PRO A 209 15.54 -19.41 -6.38
C PRO A 209 14.67 -19.49 -7.63
N ALA A 210 14.62 -18.43 -8.43
CA ALA A 210 13.89 -18.45 -9.69
C ALA A 210 14.39 -19.66 -10.48
N HIS A 211 13.50 -20.62 -10.74
CA HIS A 211 13.83 -21.79 -11.56
C HIS A 211 14.36 -21.30 -12.90
N GLY A 212 15.63 -21.60 -13.20
CA GLY A 212 16.21 -21.37 -14.54
C GLY A 212 17.47 -20.50 -14.58
N SER A 213 18.53 -20.94 -13.92
CA SER A 213 19.87 -20.78 -14.50
C SER A 213 20.52 -22.16 -14.47
N THR A 214 20.10 -23.03 -15.38
CA THR A 214 20.94 -24.14 -15.81
C THR A 214 22.18 -23.51 -16.45
N ALA A 215 23.27 -23.45 -15.69
CA ALA A 215 24.59 -23.30 -16.27
C ALA A 215 24.78 -24.49 -17.22
N HIS A 216 24.85 -24.21 -18.52
CA HIS A 216 25.48 -25.12 -19.44
C HIS A 216 26.99 -25.08 -19.17
N GLU A 217 27.56 -26.29 -19.13
CA GLU A 217 28.98 -26.68 -19.05
C GLU A 217 30.03 -25.66 -19.49
#